data_AF-A0A6N4XV18-F1
#
_entry.id   AF-A0A6N4XV18-F1
#
_cell.length_a   1.000
_cell.length_b   1.000
_cell.length_c   1.000
_cell.angle_alpha   90.00
_cell.angle_beta   90.00
_cell.angle_gamma   90.00
#
_symmetry.space_group_name_H-M   'P 1'
#
loop_
_entity.id
_entity.type
_entity.pdbx_description
1 polymer ?
#
loop_
_entity_poly.entity_id
_entity_poly.type
_entity_poly.pdbx_seq_one_letter_code
_entity_poly.pdbx_strand_id
1 'polypeptide(L)'
;MVATIAEPGDAVNDPSQPWPSSRKQIVIGTIEVTSASKQSTGECRDINYDPTIVPAGIEISNDPILRARSGAYSHSFNARLREIGTGKASKEIDGKK
;
A
#
# COMPACT_ATOMS: atom_id res chain seq x y z
N MET A 1 -10.52 -8.57 -8.49
CA MET A 1 -10.49 -7.13 -8.20
C MET A 1 -11.85 -6.54 -8.52
N VAL A 2 -12.37 -5.70 -7.62
CA VAL A 2 -13.69 -5.06 -7.76
C VAL A 2 -13.51 -3.56 -7.52
N ALA A 3 -14.13 -2.74 -8.36
CA ALA A 3 -14.28 -1.31 -8.15
C ALA A 3 -15.71 -0.97 -7.75
N THR A 4 -15.88 -0.11 -6.75
CA THR A 4 -17.18 0.46 -6.37
C THR A 4 -17.29 1.85 -6.98
N ILE A 5 -18.42 2.13 -7.65
CA ILE A 5 -18.65 3.41 -8.31
C ILE A 5 -19.33 4.36 -7.34
N ALA A 6 -18.70 5.51 -7.10
CA ALA A 6 -19.24 6.58 -6.28
C ALA A 6 -20.46 7.22 -6.93
N GLU A 7 -21.39 7.70 -6.11
CA GLU A 7 -22.49 8.58 -6.52
C GLU A 7 -22.43 9.92 -5.78
N PRO A 8 -23.17 10.95 -6.23
CA PRO A 8 -23.27 12.20 -5.49
C PRO A 8 -23.66 11.96 -4.02
N GLY A 9 -22.93 12.63 -3.13
CA GLY A 9 -23.12 12.50 -1.68
C GLY A 9 -22.21 11.46 -1.01
N ASP A 10 -21.52 10.61 -1.77
CA ASP A 10 -20.51 9.73 -1.18
C ASP A 10 -19.30 10.51 -0.67
N ALA A 11 -18.81 10.10 0.49
CA ALA A 11 -17.63 10.65 1.11
C ALA A 11 -16.36 10.15 0.39
N VAL A 12 -15.98 10.80 -0.71
CA VAL A 12 -14.79 10.43 -1.52
C VAL A 12 -13.45 10.90 -0.91
N ASN A 13 -13.52 11.80 0.07
CA ASN A 13 -12.35 12.40 0.73
C ASN A 13 -12.30 12.14 2.25
N ASP A 14 -13.26 11.39 2.80
CA ASP A 14 -13.29 11.00 4.22
C ASP A 14 -13.34 9.47 4.32
N PRO A 15 -12.20 8.81 4.55
CA PRO A 15 -12.11 7.35 4.57
C PRO A 15 -12.73 6.73 5.83
N SER A 16 -13.24 7.53 6.79
CA SER A 16 -13.95 7.02 7.97
C SER A 16 -15.41 6.66 7.69
N GLN A 17 -15.94 7.09 6.54
CA GLN A 17 -17.35 6.92 6.18
C GLN A 17 -17.52 5.80 5.14
N PRO A 18 -18.05 4.63 5.52
CA PRO A 18 -18.33 3.58 4.55
C PRO A 18 -19.45 4.02 3.59
N TRP A 19 -19.28 3.73 2.31
CA TRP A 19 -20.36 3.94 1.34
C TRP A 19 -21.44 2.86 1.47
N PRO A 20 -22.69 3.13 1.05
CA PRO A 20 -23.76 2.12 1.05
C PRO A 20 -23.38 0.85 0.30
N SER A 21 -23.81 -0.31 0.80
CA SER A 21 -23.55 -1.61 0.13
C SER A 21 -24.30 -1.77 -1.20
N SER A 22 -25.30 -0.93 -1.46
CA SER A 22 -26.06 -0.89 -2.71
C SER A 22 -25.32 -0.23 -3.87
N ARG A 23 -24.14 0.37 -3.64
CA ARG A 23 -23.35 1.02 -4.70
C ARG A 23 -22.97 0.02 -5.79
N LYS A 24 -23.01 0.49 -7.04
CA LYS A 24 -22.65 -0.34 -8.19
C LYS A 24 -21.20 -0.84 -8.04
N GLN A 25 -21.04 -2.16 -8.10
CA GLN A 25 -19.74 -2.81 -8.12
C GLN A 25 -19.45 -3.37 -9.52
N ILE A 26 -18.21 -3.25 -9.96
CA ILE A 26 -17.74 -3.74 -11.27
C ILE A 26 -16.51 -4.61 -11.04
N VAL A 27 -16.51 -5.82 -11.57
CA VAL A 27 -15.31 -6.66 -11.63
C VAL A 27 -14.38 -6.06 -12.68
N ILE A 28 -13.18 -5.65 -12.26
CA ILE A 28 -12.19 -4.98 -13.13
C ILE A 28 -11.00 -5.89 -13.49
N GLY A 29 -11.00 -7.13 -13.00
CA GLY A 29 -9.98 -8.12 -13.33
C GLY A 29 -9.74 -9.12 -12.21
N THR A 30 -8.83 -10.04 -12.45
CA THR A 30 -8.45 -11.10 -11.50
C THR A 30 -6.95 -11.03 -11.27
N ILE A 31 -6.54 -11.16 -10.01
CA ILE A 31 -5.13 -11.36 -9.65
C ILE A 31 -4.99 -12.84 -9.32
N GLU A 32 -4.09 -13.53 -10.02
CA GLU A 32 -3.69 -14.90 -9.71
C GLU A 32 -2.27 -14.87 -9.12
N VAL A 33 -2.10 -15.47 -7.95
CA VAL A 33 -0.78 -15.63 -7.32
C VAL A 33 -0.27 -17.02 -7.66
N THR A 34 0.73 -17.09 -8.54
CA THR A 34 1.28 -18.36 -9.02
C THR A 34 2.47 -18.85 -8.19
N SER A 35 3.10 -17.96 -7.42
CA SER A 35 4.21 -18.30 -6.51
C SER A 35 4.37 -17.24 -5.42
N ALA A 36 5.10 -17.58 -4.36
CA ALA A 36 5.48 -16.66 -3.29
C ALA A 36 6.88 -17.02 -2.77
N SER A 37 7.61 -16.01 -2.29
CA SER A 37 8.93 -16.16 -1.69
C SER A 37 8.96 -15.56 -0.29
N LYS A 38 9.94 -15.98 0.52
CA LYS A 38 10.15 -15.40 1.85
C LYS A 38 10.54 -13.94 1.68
N GLN A 39 9.94 -13.05 2.47
CA GLN A 39 10.29 -11.63 2.46
C GLN A 39 11.77 -11.39 2.76
N SER A 40 12.41 -12.19 3.63
CA SER A 40 13.83 -12.00 3.98
C SER A 40 14.78 -12.09 2.78
N THR A 41 14.42 -12.88 1.77
CA THR A 41 15.22 -13.16 0.57
C THR A 41 14.53 -12.72 -0.72
N GLY A 42 13.35 -12.11 -0.64
CA GLY A 42 12.52 -11.74 -1.80
C GLY A 42 12.61 -10.26 -2.13
N GLU A 43 12.46 -9.94 -3.41
CA GLU A 43 12.51 -8.57 -3.95
C GLU A 43 11.50 -7.61 -3.28
N CYS A 44 10.37 -8.14 -2.81
CA CYS A 44 9.34 -7.33 -2.11
C CYS A 44 9.88 -6.61 -0.87
N ARG A 45 10.99 -7.08 -0.29
CA ARG A 45 11.67 -6.41 0.82
C ARG A 45 12.18 -5.04 0.44
N ASP A 46 12.59 -4.79 -0.79
CA ASP A 46 13.24 -3.51 -1.14
C ASP A 46 12.34 -2.62 -2.01
N ILE A 47 11.05 -2.96 -2.09
CA ILE A 47 10.04 -2.16 -2.77
C ILE A 47 9.31 -1.27 -1.75
N ASN A 48 9.10 -0.01 -2.13
CA ASN A 48 8.21 0.92 -1.44
C ASN A 48 6.86 0.94 -2.16
N TYR A 49 5.79 0.48 -1.47
CA TYR A 49 4.44 0.43 -2.02
C TYR A 49 3.66 1.72 -1.71
N ASP A 50 4.09 2.83 -2.30
CA ASP A 50 3.47 4.14 -2.07
C ASP A 50 2.08 4.24 -2.75
N PRO A 51 0.99 4.45 -1.99
CA PRO A 51 -0.37 4.52 -2.55
C PRO A 51 -0.64 5.78 -3.39
N THR A 52 0.26 6.79 -3.38
CA THR A 52 0.09 8.00 -4.20
C THR A 52 0.81 7.92 -5.54
N ILE A 53 1.59 6.87 -5.80
CA ILE A 53 2.22 6.61 -7.09
C ILE A 53 1.25 5.80 -7.94
N VAL A 54 0.58 6.47 -8.89
CA VAL A 54 -0.48 5.90 -9.73
C VAL A 54 -0.14 6.01 -11.22
N PRO A 55 -0.60 5.06 -12.07
CA PRO A 55 -0.39 5.14 -13.50
C PRO A 55 -1.30 6.18 -14.16
N ALA A 56 -1.04 6.51 -15.42
CA ALA A 56 -1.91 7.38 -16.22
C ALA A 56 -3.36 6.84 -16.25
N GLY A 57 -4.33 7.75 -16.12
CA GLY A 57 -5.75 7.41 -16.04
C GLY A 57 -6.27 7.15 -14.63
N ILE A 58 -5.42 7.23 -13.60
CA ILE A 58 -5.80 7.21 -12.18
C ILE A 58 -5.29 8.48 -11.52
N GLU A 59 -6.14 9.11 -10.72
CA GLU A 59 -5.80 10.29 -9.92
C GLU A 59 -6.10 10.04 -8.45
N ILE A 60 -5.32 10.66 -7.56
CA ILE A 60 -5.55 10.59 -6.12
C ILE A 60 -6.71 11.51 -5.72
N SER A 61 -7.53 11.07 -4.78
CA SER A 61 -8.59 11.92 -4.22
C SER A 61 -8.02 13.02 -3.31
N ASN A 62 -8.90 13.90 -2.83
CA ASN A 62 -8.53 14.93 -1.86
C ASN A 62 -8.55 14.43 -0.39
N ASP A 63 -8.50 13.12 -0.17
CA ASP A 63 -8.40 12.51 1.16
C ASP A 63 -7.07 12.92 1.86
N PRO A 64 -7.13 13.60 3.02
CA PRO A 64 -5.93 13.99 3.75
C PRO A 64 -5.13 12.79 4.30
N ILE A 65 -5.78 11.67 4.61
CA ILE A 65 -5.11 10.43 5.02
C ILE A 65 -4.33 9.85 3.84
N LEU A 66 -4.94 9.75 2.66
CA LEU A 66 -4.24 9.30 1.45
C LEU A 66 -2.98 10.15 1.18
N ARG A 67 -3.10 11.48 1.24
CA ARG A 67 -1.96 12.39 1.05
C ARG A 67 -0.85 12.20 2.09
N ALA A 68 -1.21 11.95 3.35
CA ALA A 68 -0.22 11.73 4.41
C ALA A 68 0.54 10.40 4.26
N ARG A 69 -0.03 9.40 3.59
CA ARG A 69 0.55 8.05 3.51
C ARG A 69 1.88 7.99 2.78
N SER A 70 2.10 8.78 1.72
CA SER A 70 3.39 8.76 1.01
C SER A 70 4.57 9.06 1.96
N GLY A 71 4.43 10.08 2.82
CA GLY A 71 5.45 10.42 3.82
C GLY A 71 5.67 9.31 4.85
N ALA A 72 4.59 8.71 5.36
CA ALA A 72 4.70 7.59 6.31
C ALA A 72 5.39 6.37 5.71
N TYR A 73 5.07 6.03 4.46
CA TYR A 73 5.67 4.91 3.73
C TYR A 73 7.15 5.17 3.45
N SER A 74 7.49 6.36 2.96
CA SER A 74 8.88 6.79 2.73
C SER A 74 9.71 6.73 4.01
N HIS A 75 9.19 7.24 5.13
CA HIS A 75 9.88 7.19 6.41
C HIS A 75 10.17 5.74 6.86
N SER A 76 9.16 4.87 6.81
CA SER A 76 9.30 3.44 7.16
C SER A 76 10.32 2.74 6.26
N PHE A 77 10.25 2.99 4.94
CA PHE A 77 11.17 2.43 3.96
C PHE A 77 12.62 2.85 4.23
N ASN A 78 12.88 4.13 4.49
CA ASN A 78 14.20 4.65 4.80
C ASN A 78 14.76 4.11 6.13
N ALA A 79 13.90 3.94 7.13
CA ALA A 79 14.29 3.31 8.40
C ALA A 79 14.74 1.86 8.18
N ARG A 80 13.96 1.08 7.43
CA ARG A 80 14.29 -0.31 7.06
C ARG A 80 15.62 -0.40 6.30
N LEU A 81 15.82 0.44 5.28
CA LEU A 81 17.09 0.47 4.53
C LEU A 81 18.28 0.83 5.41
N ARG A 82 18.10 1.74 6.37
CA ARG A 82 19.15 2.11 7.34
C ARG A 82 19.50 0.95 8.28
N GLU A 83 18.52 0.22 8.78
CA GLU A 83 18.75 -0.95 9.64
C GLU A 83 19.52 -2.05 8.91
N ILE A 84 19.24 -2.24 7.62
CA ILE A 84 19.98 -3.16 6.75
C ILE A 84 21.42 -2.65 6.54
N GLY A 85 21.58 -1.40 6.13
CA GLY A 85 22.89 -0.80 5.87
C GLY A 85 23.79 -0.71 7.12
N THR A 86 23.20 -0.67 8.31
CA THR A 86 23.92 -0.68 9.60
C THR A 86 24.05 -2.08 10.22
N GLY A 87 23.58 -3.13 9.54
CA GLY A 87 23.68 -4.52 10.00
C GLY A 87 22.85 -4.83 11.26
N LYS A 88 21.85 -4.01 11.59
CA LYS A 88 20.92 -4.29 12.70
C LYS A 88 19.87 -5.33 12.30
N ALA A 89 19.41 -5.29 11.04
CA ALA A 89 18.42 -6.22 10.52
C ALA A 89 18.93 -7.68 10.46
N SER A 90 20.23 -7.90 10.22
CA SER A 90 20.84 -9.23 10.23
C SER A 90 20.98 -9.82 11.63
N LYS A 91 21.15 -8.99 12.67
CA LYS A 91 21.25 -9.44 14.07
C LYS A 91 19.94 -10.01 14.61
N GLU A 92 18.79 -9.52 14.14
CA GLU A 92 17.48 -10.03 14.55
C GLU A 92 17.06 -11.33 13.83
N ILE A 93 17.49 -11.53 12.58
CA ILE A 93 17.16 -12.74 11.81
C ILE A 93 18.01 -13.95 12.24
N ASP A 94 19.22 -13.74 12.75
CA ASP A 94 20.18 -14.82 13.06
C ASP A 94 20.18 -15.26 14.55
N GLY A 95 19.28 -14.73 15.39
CA GLY A 95 19.08 -15.20 16.76
C GLY A 95 20.31 -15.14 17.68
N LYS A 96 21.36 -14.41 17.33
CA LYS A 96 22.53 -14.20 18.18
C LYS A 96 22.38 -12.90 18.96
N LYS A 97 21.90 -13.02 20.20
CA LYS A 97 22.28 -12.10 21.28
C LYS A 97 23.78 -12.11 21.47
#